data_AF-A0A4Z1BHE3-F1
#
_entry.id   AF-A0A4Z1BHE3-F1
#
_cell.length_a   1.000
_cell.length_b   1.000
_cell.length_c   1.000
_cell.angle_alpha   90.00
_cell.angle_beta   90.00
_cell.angle_gamma   90.00
#
_symmetry.space_group_name_H-M   'P 1'
#
loop_
_entity.id
_entity.type
_entity.pdbx_description
1 polymer ?
#
loop_
_entity_poly.entity_id
_entity_poly.type
_entity_poly.pdbx_seq_one_letter_code
_entity_poly.pdbx_strand_id
1 'polypeptide(L)' 'MELICPGCGADYALPAGAIPPAGREVECSRCGHVWQATPPAPEGPLDLGSYTRPKGAARV' A
#
# COMPACT_ATOMS: atom_id res chain seq x y z
N MET A 1 -9.76 4.33 2.31
CA MET A 1 -8.34 4.12 1.95
C MET A 1 -7.58 5.38 2.33
N GLU A 2 -6.29 5.28 2.64
CA GLU A 2 -5.45 6.41 3.04
C GLU A 2 -4.31 6.68 2.04
N LEU A 3 -4.17 7.93 1.59
CA LEU A 3 -3.04 8.35 0.76
C LEU A 3 -2.06 9.15 1.62
N ILE A 4 -0.77 8.93 1.37
CA ILE A 4 0.31 9.68 2.00
C ILE A 4 1.08 10.39 0.89
N CYS A 5 1.19 11.72 0.99
CA CYS A 5 1.95 12.50 0.04
C CYS A 5 3.45 12.18 0.17
N PRO A 6 4.12 11.72 -0.90
CA PRO A 6 5.55 11.39 -0.84
C PRO A 6 6.45 12.63 -0.72
N GLY A 7 5.93 13.83 -1.05
CA GLY A 7 6.70 15.07 -0.98
C GLY A 7 6.76 15.69 0.42
N CYS A 8 5.68 15.59 1.20
CA CYS A 8 5.59 16.26 2.52
C CYS A 8 5.05 15.39 3.66
N GLY A 9 4.64 14.15 3.39
CA GLY A 9 4.12 13.23 4.40
C GLY A 9 2.71 13.52 4.88
N ALA A 10 1.95 14.38 4.18
CA ALA A 10 0.55 14.64 4.52
C ALA A 10 -0.33 13.41 4.27
N ASP A 11 -1.22 13.12 5.21
CA ASP A 11 -2.22 12.05 5.15
C ASP A 11 -3.58 12.55 4.61
N TYR A 12 -4.25 11.69 3.82
CA TYR A 12 -5.55 11.97 3.23
C TYR A 12 -6.46 10.74 3.34
N ALA A 13 -7.56 10.87 4.07
CA ALA A 13 -8.61 9.86 4.15
C ALA A 13 -9.58 10.00 2.96
N LEU A 14 -9.63 8.98 2.10
CA LEU A 14 -10.50 8.94 0.92
C LEU A 14 -11.51 7.79 0.97
N PRO A 15 -12.72 7.98 0.42
CA PRO A 15 -13.70 6.91 0.31
C PRO A 15 -13.18 5.76 -0.55
N ALA A 16 -13.63 4.54 -0.26
CA ALA A 16 -13.31 3.36 -1.06
C ALA A 16 -13.87 3.57 -2.49
N GLY A 17 -12.99 3.51 -3.49
CA GLY A 17 -13.33 3.80 -4.89
C GLY A 17 -13.02 5.22 -5.37
N ALA A 18 -12.48 6.10 -4.51
CA ALA A 18 -11.98 7.42 -4.94
C ALA A 18 -10.84 7.33 -5.97
N ILE A 19 -10.05 6.25 -5.88
CA ILE A 19 -9.00 5.91 -6.85
C ILE A 19 -9.46 4.65 -7.61
N PRO A 20 -9.61 4.72 -8.95
CA PRO A 20 -9.98 3.58 -9.76
C PRO A 20 -8.83 2.55 -9.82
N PRO A 21 -9.12 1.29 -10.19
CA PRO A 21 -8.10 0.24 -10.30
C PRO A 21 -7.01 0.54 -11.34
N ALA A 22 -7.31 1.37 -12.35
CA ALA A 22 -6.34 1.85 -13.32
C ALA A 22 -5.35 2.90 -12.73
N GLY A 23 -5.59 3.35 -11.50
CA GLY A 23 -4.88 4.48 -10.89
C GLY A 23 -5.44 5.84 -11.33
N ARG A 24 -5.05 6.89 -10.61
CA ARG A 24 -5.44 8.27 -10.88
C ARG A 24 -4.32 9.24 -10.47
N GLU A 25 -4.18 10.31 -11.23
CA GLU A 25 -3.27 11.40 -10.89
C GLU A 25 -3.89 12.26 -9.78
N VAL A 26 -3.12 12.51 -8.72
CA VAL A 26 -3.54 13.28 -7.56
C VAL A 26 -2.54 14.37 -7.23
N GLU A 27 -3.03 15.52 -6.81
CA GLU A 27 -2.23 16.68 -6.40
C GLU A 27 -2.37 16.91 -4.89
N CYS A 28 -1.24 17.10 -4.20
CA CYS A 28 -1.21 17.42 -2.79
C CYS A 28 -1.63 18.88 -2.56
N SER A 29 -2.74 19.11 -1.86
CA SER A 29 -3.19 20.47 -1.52
C SER A 29 -2.25 21.21 -0.55
N ARG A 30 -1.29 20.52 0.08
CA ARG A 30 -0.34 21.12 1.03
C ARG A 30 0.95 21.61 0.36
N CYS A 31 1.51 20.84 -0.59
CA CYS A 31 2.80 21.17 -1.20
C CYS A 31 2.78 21.22 -2.74
N GLY A 32 1.65 20.92 -3.38
CA GLY A 32 1.50 20.89 -4.83
C GLY A 32 2.18 19.70 -5.52
N HIS A 33 2.67 18.71 -4.77
CA HIS A 33 3.27 17.51 -5.37
C HIS A 33 2.20 16.67 -6.08
N VAL A 34 2.45 16.32 -7.34
CA VAL A 34 1.57 15.50 -8.17
C VAL A 34 2.15 14.10 -8.31
N TRP A 35 1.33 13.06 -8.06
CA TRP A 35 1.75 11.67 -8.22
C TRP A 35 0.62 10.77 -8.71
N GLN A 36 0.98 9.60 -9.25
CA GLN A 36 0.03 8.55 -9.60
C GLN A 36 -0.32 7.73 -8.35
N ALA A 37 -1.57 7.84 -7.91
CA ALA A 37 -2.11 7.00 -6.86
C ALA A 37 -2.76 5.74 -7.46
N THR A 38 -2.45 4.58 -6.89
CA THR A 38 -3.05 3.29 -7.24
C THR A 38 -3.65 2.70 -5.97
N PRO A 39 -4.84 2.08 -6.00
CA PRO A 39 -5.34 1.39 -4.82
C PRO A 39 -4.34 0.30 -4.40
N PRO A 40 -4.27 -0.05 -3.10
CA PRO A 40 -3.50 -1.21 -2.68
C PRO A 40 -3.99 -2.41 -3.51
N ALA A 41 -3.04 -3.24 -3.96
CA ALA A 41 -3.40 -4.49 -4.61
C ALA A 41 -4.37 -5.22 -3.69
N PRO A 42 -5.45 -5.82 -4.21
CA PRO A 42 -6.29 -6.67 -3.39
C PRO A 42 -5.36 -7.70 -2.77
N GLU A 43 -5.17 -7.60 -1.46
CA GLU A 43 -4.38 -8.54 -0.69
C GLU A 43 -5.10 -9.88 -0.80
N GLY A 44 -4.72 -10.64 -1.84
CA GLY A 44 -5.02 -12.05 -1.90
C GLY A 44 -4.48 -12.69 -0.62
N PRO A 45 -5.09 -13.79 -0.15
CA PRO A 45 -4.66 -14.42 1.08
C PRO A 45 -3.16 -14.63 1.03
N LEU A 46 -2.44 -13.93 1.90
CA LEU A 46 -1.00 -14.13 2.08
C LEU A 46 -0.83 -15.60 2.43
N ASP A 47 -0.29 -16.38 1.51
CA ASP A 47 -0.11 -17.82 1.68
C ASP A 47 1.03 -18.09 2.67
N LEU A 48 0.72 -17.87 3.95
CA LEU A 48 1.57 -18.19 5.09
C LEU A 48 1.80 -19.71 5.22
N GLY A 49 1.05 -20.53 4.46
CA GLY A 49 1.21 -21.98 4.37
C GLY A 49 2.52 -22.41 3.70
N SER A 50 3.07 -21.58 2.81
CA SER A 50 4.36 -21.81 2.14
C SER A 50 5.58 -21.60 3.05
N TYR A 51 5.44 -20.85 4.16
CA TYR A 51 6.50 -20.70 5.17
C TYR A 51 6.55 -21.91 6.10
N THR A 52 6.98 -23.07 5.59
CA THR A 52 7.36 -24.19 6.46
C THR A 52 8.65 -23.82 7.19
N ARG A 53 8.53 -23.53 8.49
CA ARG A 53 9.67 -23.34 9.40
C ARG A 53 10.49 -24.63 9.45
N PRO A 54 11.78 -24.65 9.04
CA PRO A 54 12.57 -25.86 9.08
C PRO A 54 12.78 -26.30 10.54
N LYS A 55 12.25 -27.48 10.88
CA LYS A 55 12.44 -28.13 12.18
C LYS A 55 13.81 -28.81 12.20
N GLY A 56 14.86 -28.00 12.29
CA GLY A 56 16.25 -28.47 12.17
C GLY A 56 17.27 -27.59 12.90
N ALA A 57 16.94 -27.13 14.11
CA ALA A 57 17.94 -26.61 15.05
C ALA A 57 18.17 -27.64 16.16
N ALA A 58 18.56 -28.86 15.78
CA ALA A 58 19.22 -29.78 16.69
C ALA A 58 20.68 -29.31 16.81
N ARG A 59 21.01 -28.64 17.93
CA ARG A 59 22.40 -28.35 18.28
C ARG A 59 23.08 -29.64 18.72
N VAL A 60 24.30 -29.81 18.23
CA VAL A 60 25.26 -30.90 18.51
C VAL A 60 25.67 -30.97 19.98
#